data_AF-A0A511AAJ8-F1
#
_entry.id   AF-A0A511AAJ8-F1
#
_cell.length_a   1.000
_cell.length_b   1.000
_cell.length_c   1.000
_cell.angle_alpha   90.00
_cell.angle_beta   90.00
_cell.angle_gamma   90.00
#
_symmetry.space_group_name_H-M   'P 1'
#
loop_
_entity.id
_entity.type
_entity.pdbx_description
1 polymer ?
#
loop_
_entity_poly.entity_id
_entity_poly.type
_entity_poly.pdbx_seq_one_letter_code
_entity_poly.pdbx_strand_id
1 'polypeptide(L)'
;MARFLVVPQWQGSPSTRAMLLVDGASAIAGDLPRNATTVLDVPLEAGESLGTGVHRLSSLQRIRAMVAEAMTPDTVIIGGDCSVTVAALDTIDREDLAVVWCDAHPDLHTDETSPSGAFSGMALRAVLGEGEPQLALSPGLPAERVIVVGARVLDDAEQEPLSRLTRLSVADLAEPDVLADAVAASDAARVWIHIDVDVLDPAEIAGVSTAAPFGASAAALAAAIRALRARVPLAGATISGFAPRTPLDAVEDLGAILRLVGAVA
;
A
#
# COMPACT_ATOMS: atom_id res chain seq x y z
N MET A 1 0.81 18.05 -11.54
CA MET A 1 -0.53 17.42 -11.59
C MET A 1 -0.28 15.93 -11.48
N ALA A 2 -0.86 15.26 -10.49
CA ALA A 2 -0.59 13.84 -10.25
C ALA A 2 -0.89 13.00 -11.50
N ARG A 3 -0.05 11.97 -11.73
CA ARG A 3 -0.28 10.94 -12.73
C ARG A 3 -0.76 9.69 -12.02
N PHE A 4 -1.73 9.00 -12.59
CA PHE A 4 -2.29 7.79 -12.00
C PHE A 4 -1.82 6.56 -12.78
N LEU A 5 -1.30 5.57 -12.06
CA LEU A 5 -0.94 4.28 -12.62
C LEU A 5 -1.84 3.21 -11.98
N VAL A 6 -2.77 2.67 -12.75
CA VAL A 6 -3.68 1.62 -12.28
C VAL A 6 -2.98 0.28 -12.47
N VAL A 7 -2.73 -0.41 -11.36
CA VAL A 7 -2.04 -1.70 -11.32
C VAL A 7 -3.00 -2.73 -10.70
N PRO A 8 -3.85 -3.40 -11.48
CA PRO A 8 -4.84 -4.34 -10.98
C PRO A 8 -4.23 -5.70 -10.52
N GLN A 9 -3.08 -5.66 -9.83
CA GLN A 9 -2.38 -6.85 -9.36
C GLN A 9 -3.19 -7.57 -8.26
N TRP A 10 -3.41 -8.86 -8.43
CA TRP A 10 -4.10 -9.69 -7.45
C TRP A 10 -3.22 -10.86 -6.97
N GLN A 11 -2.11 -11.10 -7.65
CA GLN A 11 -1.25 -12.25 -7.44
C GLN A 11 -0.60 -12.26 -6.04
N GLY A 12 -0.32 -11.08 -5.46
CA GLY A 12 0.26 -10.97 -4.13
C GLY A 12 -0.74 -11.22 -3.00
N SER A 13 -2.05 -11.27 -3.30
CA SER A 13 -3.09 -11.41 -2.29
C SER A 13 -3.31 -12.85 -1.81
N PRO A 14 -3.52 -13.08 -0.49
CA PRO A 14 -3.90 -14.39 0.06
C PRO A 14 -5.37 -14.73 -0.15
N SER A 15 -6.19 -13.78 -0.61
CA SER A 15 -7.64 -13.94 -0.72
C SER A 15 -8.00 -14.96 -1.80
N THR A 16 -8.93 -15.86 -1.49
CA THR A 16 -9.56 -16.74 -2.50
C THR A 16 -10.38 -15.96 -3.53
N ARG A 17 -10.70 -14.70 -3.23
CA ARG A 17 -11.40 -13.75 -4.10
C ARG A 17 -10.47 -12.62 -4.56
N ALA A 18 -9.16 -12.87 -4.63
CA ALA A 18 -8.15 -11.86 -4.96
C ALA A 18 -8.45 -11.08 -6.25
N MET A 19 -9.09 -11.69 -7.25
CA MET A 19 -9.45 -10.99 -8.49
C MET A 19 -10.44 -9.82 -8.28
N LEU A 20 -11.12 -9.71 -7.14
CA LEU A 20 -11.92 -8.52 -6.82
C LEU A 20 -11.06 -7.25 -6.71
N LEU A 21 -9.75 -7.37 -6.50
CA LEU A 21 -8.81 -6.25 -6.55
C LEU A 21 -8.74 -5.63 -7.96
N VAL A 22 -8.97 -6.43 -9.02
CA VAL A 22 -9.07 -5.94 -10.41
C VAL A 22 -10.31 -5.06 -10.56
N ASP A 23 -11.44 -5.50 -10.00
CA ASP A 23 -12.70 -4.77 -10.03
C ASP A 23 -12.59 -3.46 -9.22
N GLY A 24 -11.97 -3.50 -8.04
CA GLY A 24 -11.72 -2.32 -7.22
C GLY A 24 -10.81 -1.30 -7.90
N ALA A 25 -9.68 -1.76 -8.47
CA ALA A 25 -8.79 -0.90 -9.25
C ALA A 25 -9.52 -0.23 -10.42
N SER A 26 -10.36 -0.99 -11.13
CA SER A 26 -11.16 -0.52 -12.26
C SER A 26 -12.24 0.49 -11.83
N ALA A 27 -12.89 0.26 -10.68
CA ALA A 27 -13.88 1.16 -10.12
C ALA A 27 -13.27 2.52 -9.79
N ILE A 28 -12.13 2.55 -9.09
CA ILE A 28 -11.43 3.81 -8.79
C ILE A 28 -10.99 4.50 -10.08
N ALA A 29 -10.43 3.75 -11.04
CA ALA A 29 -9.99 4.28 -12.33
C ALA A 29 -11.11 4.96 -13.14
N GLY A 30 -12.36 4.54 -12.95
CA GLY A 30 -13.54 5.12 -13.60
C GLY A 30 -13.75 6.61 -13.29
N ASP A 31 -13.30 7.07 -12.12
CA ASP A 31 -13.43 8.44 -11.64
C ASP A 31 -12.15 9.28 -11.82
N LEU A 32 -11.08 8.70 -12.38
CA LEU A 32 -9.81 9.39 -12.60
C LEU A 32 -9.76 10.11 -13.97
N PRO A 33 -9.00 11.21 -14.10
CA PRO A 33 -8.85 11.93 -15.35
C PRO A 33 -8.12 11.09 -16.41
N ARG A 34 -8.84 10.66 -17.45
CA ARG A 34 -8.34 9.78 -18.53
C ARG A 34 -7.00 10.20 -19.15
N ASN A 35 -6.73 11.49 -19.26
CA ASN A 35 -5.48 12.02 -19.85
C ASN A 35 -4.27 11.92 -18.92
N ALA A 36 -4.47 11.64 -17.64
CA ALA A 36 -3.42 11.47 -16.64
C ALA A 36 -3.40 10.04 -16.05
N THR A 37 -4.19 9.11 -16.59
CA THR A 37 -4.32 7.73 -16.10
C THR A 37 -3.80 6.73 -17.12
N THR A 38 -2.84 5.90 -16.69
CA THR A 38 -2.37 4.71 -17.41
C THR A 38 -2.86 3.46 -16.69
N VAL A 39 -3.37 2.47 -17.42
CA VAL A 39 -3.79 1.19 -16.86
C VAL A 39 -2.85 0.10 -17.36
N LEU A 40 -2.28 -0.68 -16.44
CA LEU A 40 -1.45 -1.83 -16.79
C LEU A 40 -2.31 -3.06 -17.07
N ASP A 41 -1.98 -3.75 -18.16
CA ASP A 41 -2.57 -5.05 -18.52
C ASP A 41 -1.82 -6.16 -17.78
N VAL A 42 -2.11 -6.31 -16.48
CA VAL A 42 -1.45 -7.33 -15.66
C VAL A 42 -1.85 -8.74 -16.10
N PRO A 43 -0.96 -9.74 -15.97
CA PRO A 43 -1.26 -11.12 -16.35
C PRO A 43 -2.52 -11.66 -15.65
N LEU A 44 -3.35 -12.41 -16.39
CA LEU A 44 -4.45 -13.18 -15.81
C LEU A 44 -3.95 -14.48 -15.17
N GLU A 45 -2.75 -14.93 -15.54
CA GLU A 45 -2.15 -16.11 -14.95
C GLU A 45 -1.65 -15.83 -13.53
N ALA A 46 -1.91 -16.80 -12.65
CA ALA A 46 -1.44 -16.76 -11.28
C ALA A 46 0.09 -16.70 -11.22
N GLY A 47 0.80 -17.47 -12.05
CA GLY A 47 2.25 -17.64 -11.96
C GLY A 47 2.65 -18.78 -11.01
N GLU A 48 3.96 -18.94 -10.82
CA GLU A 48 4.57 -20.05 -10.08
C GLU A 48 5.42 -19.52 -8.92
N SER A 49 5.58 -20.31 -7.85
CA SER A 49 6.41 -19.95 -6.69
C SER A 49 7.92 -20.04 -6.96
N LEU A 50 8.33 -20.66 -8.09
CA LEU A 50 9.73 -20.86 -8.48
C LEU A 50 10.61 -21.52 -7.40
N GLY A 51 10.03 -22.39 -6.56
CA GLY A 51 10.74 -23.07 -5.47
C GLY A 51 10.99 -22.21 -4.22
N THR A 52 10.40 -21.02 -4.14
CA THR A 52 10.46 -20.12 -2.97
C THR A 52 9.23 -20.28 -2.06
N GLY A 53 9.26 -19.66 -0.87
CA GLY A 53 8.08 -19.55 0.00
C GLY A 53 7.04 -18.53 -0.48
N VAL A 54 7.35 -17.74 -1.51
CA VAL A 54 6.44 -16.75 -2.09
C VAL A 54 5.61 -17.39 -3.20
N HIS A 55 4.30 -17.40 -3.03
CA HIS A 55 3.38 -17.83 -4.07
C HIS A 55 3.37 -16.87 -5.25
N ARG A 56 3.22 -17.42 -6.47
CA ARG A 56 3.01 -16.63 -7.69
C ARG A 56 4.16 -15.67 -8.04
N LEU A 57 5.36 -15.96 -7.54
CA LEU A 57 6.58 -15.16 -7.71
C LEU A 57 6.85 -14.77 -9.18
N SER A 58 6.69 -15.69 -10.14
CA SER A 58 6.98 -15.37 -11.56
C SER A 58 6.07 -14.27 -12.13
N SER A 59 4.80 -14.21 -11.72
CA SER A 59 3.89 -13.14 -12.11
C SER A 59 4.22 -11.84 -11.38
N LEU A 60 4.57 -11.90 -10.10
CA LEU A 60 5.00 -10.72 -9.32
C LEU A 60 6.24 -10.06 -9.94
N GLN A 61 7.23 -10.85 -10.38
CA GLN A 61 8.41 -10.33 -11.09
C GLN A 61 8.04 -9.63 -12.40
N ARG A 62 7.14 -10.21 -13.18
CA ARG A 62 6.67 -9.62 -14.44
C ARG A 62 5.95 -8.30 -14.20
N ILE A 63 5.08 -8.24 -13.18
CA ILE A 63 4.35 -7.01 -12.84
C ILE A 63 5.31 -5.95 -12.31
N ARG A 64 6.30 -6.32 -11.48
CA ARG A 64 7.37 -5.40 -11.05
C ARG A 64 8.07 -4.75 -12.23
N ALA A 65 8.42 -5.52 -13.26
CA ALA A 65 9.03 -4.97 -14.48
C ALA A 65 8.08 -4.02 -15.23
N MET A 66 6.79 -4.37 -15.34
CA MET A 66 5.78 -3.50 -15.97
C MET A 66 5.57 -2.19 -15.22
N VAL A 67 5.55 -2.23 -13.88
CA VAL A 67 5.50 -1.04 -13.03
C VAL A 67 6.74 -0.18 -13.28
N ALA A 68 7.93 -0.77 -13.31
CA ALA A 68 9.17 -0.05 -13.56
C ALA A 68 9.20 0.70 -14.90
N GLU A 69 8.62 0.11 -15.95
CA GLU A 69 8.52 0.75 -17.27
C GLU A 69 7.51 1.91 -17.31
N ALA A 70 6.45 1.83 -16.51
CA ALA A 70 5.34 2.80 -16.54
C ALA A 70 5.45 3.92 -15.50
N MET A 71 6.29 3.74 -14.48
CA MET A 71 6.47 4.69 -13.39
C MET A 71 7.03 6.02 -13.87
N THR A 72 6.52 7.09 -13.29
CA THR A 72 6.98 8.47 -13.50
C THR A 72 7.09 9.20 -12.15
N PRO A 73 7.82 10.32 -12.04
CA PRO A 73 7.77 11.15 -10.84
C PRO A 73 6.33 11.54 -10.47
N ASP A 74 6.05 11.64 -9.18
CA ASP A 74 4.74 12.03 -8.63
C ASP A 74 3.57 11.10 -9.02
N THR A 75 3.86 9.82 -9.27
CA THR A 75 2.83 8.83 -9.60
C THR A 75 2.04 8.43 -8.36
N VAL A 76 0.72 8.42 -8.48
CA VAL A 76 -0.21 7.78 -7.55
C VAL A 76 -0.64 6.45 -8.14
N ILE A 77 -0.24 5.36 -7.51
CA ILE A 77 -0.64 4.02 -7.90
C ILE A 77 -2.03 3.72 -7.34
N ILE A 78 -2.87 3.12 -8.18
CA ILE A 78 -4.23 2.75 -7.85
C ILE A 78 -4.42 1.26 -8.03
N GLY A 79 -4.89 0.62 -6.97
CA GLY A 79 -5.36 -0.73 -6.96
C GLY A 79 -4.29 -1.78 -6.70
N GLY A 80 -4.78 -3.01 -6.79
CA GLY A 80 -4.04 -4.20 -6.48
C GLY A 80 -3.80 -4.42 -4.98
N ASP A 81 -3.07 -5.48 -4.67
CA ASP A 81 -2.60 -5.77 -3.31
C ASP A 81 -1.43 -4.86 -2.89
N CYS A 82 -1.09 -4.86 -1.60
CA CYS A 82 -0.11 -3.93 -1.01
C CYS A 82 1.29 -4.02 -1.62
N SER A 83 1.63 -5.19 -2.18
CA SER A 83 2.98 -5.44 -2.69
C SER A 83 3.33 -4.66 -3.96
N VAL A 84 2.33 -4.05 -4.63
CA VAL A 84 2.60 -3.11 -5.73
C VAL A 84 3.47 -1.93 -5.27
N THR A 85 3.36 -1.54 -4.00
CA THR A 85 4.22 -0.48 -3.43
C THR A 85 5.70 -0.85 -3.48
N VAL A 86 6.05 -2.11 -3.24
CA VAL A 86 7.44 -2.57 -3.31
C VAL A 86 8.00 -2.36 -4.71
N ALA A 87 7.23 -2.73 -5.74
CA ALA A 87 7.61 -2.51 -7.13
C ALA A 87 7.80 -1.02 -7.46
N ALA A 88 6.95 -0.15 -6.92
CA ALA A 88 7.05 1.28 -7.13
C ALA A 88 8.29 1.90 -6.48
N LEU A 89 8.54 1.53 -5.21
CA LEU A 89 9.69 2.01 -4.44
C LEU A 89 11.03 1.55 -5.05
N ASP A 90 11.03 0.49 -5.86
CA ASP A 90 12.19 0.02 -6.61
C ASP A 90 12.64 0.98 -7.73
N THR A 91 11.76 1.88 -8.15
CA THR A 91 11.96 2.76 -9.31
C THR A 91 12.41 4.17 -8.95
N ILE A 92 12.37 4.50 -7.66
CA ILE A 92 12.66 5.85 -7.17
C ILE A 92 13.90 5.84 -6.29
N ASP A 93 14.59 6.98 -6.23
CA ASP A 93 15.64 7.20 -5.26
C ASP A 93 15.06 7.26 -3.84
N ARG A 94 15.70 6.51 -2.94
CA ARG A 94 15.28 6.29 -1.54
C ARG A 94 16.27 6.89 -0.53
N GLU A 95 17.34 7.56 -0.97
CA GLU A 95 18.37 8.11 -0.08
C GLU A 95 17.83 9.13 0.93
N ASP A 96 16.75 9.84 0.59
CA ASP A 96 16.11 10.89 1.40
C ASP A 96 14.61 10.61 1.66
N LEU A 97 14.17 9.36 1.46
CA LEU A 97 12.76 8.98 1.44
C LEU A 97 12.30 8.37 2.77
N ALA A 98 11.17 8.85 3.30
CA ALA A 98 10.37 8.13 4.29
C ALA A 98 9.20 7.39 3.64
N VAL A 99 8.78 6.29 4.25
CA VAL A 99 7.57 5.55 3.89
C VAL A 99 6.59 5.62 5.04
N VAL A 100 5.39 6.12 4.76
CA VAL A 100 4.23 5.99 5.64
C VAL A 100 3.39 4.82 5.15
N TRP A 101 3.24 3.79 5.98
CA TRP A 101 2.48 2.58 5.70
C TRP A 101 1.18 2.60 6.50
N CYS A 102 0.09 3.04 5.86
CA CYS A 102 -1.25 3.08 6.44
C CYS A 102 -1.97 1.76 6.14
N ASP A 103 -2.16 0.92 7.15
CA ASP A 103 -2.66 -0.45 6.98
C ASP A 103 -3.21 -0.98 8.32
N ALA A 104 -4.23 -1.84 8.30
CA ALA A 104 -4.66 -2.55 9.50
C ALA A 104 -3.70 -3.68 9.90
N HIS A 105 -2.98 -4.24 8.94
CA HIS A 105 -2.00 -5.29 9.06
C HIS A 105 -0.57 -4.70 8.91
N PRO A 106 0.46 -5.28 9.55
CA PRO A 106 1.81 -4.75 9.42
C PRO A 106 2.47 -5.09 8.07
N ASP A 107 2.05 -6.17 7.40
CA ASP A 107 2.71 -6.73 6.22
C ASP A 107 4.21 -7.07 6.47
N LEU A 108 4.52 -7.58 7.66
CA LEU A 108 5.88 -7.80 8.14
C LEU A 108 6.31 -9.27 8.14
N HIS A 109 5.55 -10.18 7.55
CA HIS A 109 6.01 -11.56 7.39
C HIS A 109 7.21 -11.67 6.45
N THR A 110 7.99 -12.74 6.63
CA THR A 110 8.91 -13.25 5.62
C THR A 110 8.26 -14.43 4.90
N ASP A 111 8.92 -14.98 3.88
CA ASP A 111 8.52 -16.21 3.20
C ASP A 111 8.60 -17.45 4.13
N GLU A 112 9.29 -17.34 5.26
CA GLU A 112 9.40 -18.38 6.29
C GLU A 112 8.30 -18.26 7.37
N THR A 113 7.89 -17.04 7.73
CA THR A 113 6.92 -16.79 8.80
C THR A 113 5.49 -16.63 8.31
N SER A 114 5.27 -16.38 7.01
CA SER A 114 3.94 -16.16 6.47
C SER A 114 3.08 -17.42 6.55
N PRO A 115 1.85 -17.34 7.09
CA PRO A 115 0.92 -18.47 7.09
C PRO A 115 0.27 -18.71 5.71
N SER A 116 0.36 -17.74 4.79
CA SER A 116 -0.35 -17.77 3.51
C SER A 116 0.56 -17.94 2.29
N GLY A 117 1.86 -17.68 2.43
CA GLY A 117 2.80 -17.58 1.31
C GLY A 117 2.52 -16.40 0.35
N ALA A 118 1.56 -15.54 0.67
CA ALA A 118 1.16 -14.42 -0.18
C ALA A 118 2.07 -13.21 0.07
N PHE A 119 2.55 -12.59 -1.01
CA PHE A 119 3.55 -11.53 -0.91
C PHE A 119 3.02 -10.21 -0.34
N SER A 120 1.70 -9.95 -0.40
CA SER A 120 1.13 -8.75 0.21
C SER A 120 1.42 -8.68 1.70
N GLY A 121 1.24 -9.79 2.43
CA GLY A 121 1.57 -9.89 3.86
C GLY A 121 3.07 -9.81 4.20
N MET A 122 3.93 -9.68 3.19
CA MET A 122 5.38 -9.53 3.32
C MET A 122 5.88 -8.19 2.76
N ALA A 123 4.97 -7.34 2.27
CA ALA A 123 5.32 -6.18 1.47
C ALA A 123 6.16 -5.17 2.25
N LEU A 124 5.77 -4.83 3.49
CA LEU A 124 6.54 -3.90 4.31
C LEU A 124 7.89 -4.49 4.72
N ARG A 125 7.96 -5.82 4.94
CA ARG A 125 9.25 -6.50 5.17
C ARG A 125 10.19 -6.38 3.97
N ALA A 126 9.65 -6.55 2.76
CA ALA A 126 10.39 -6.37 1.51
C ALA A 126 10.85 -4.92 1.30
N VAL A 127 10.08 -3.93 1.77
CA VAL A 127 10.49 -2.51 1.79
C VAL A 127 11.72 -2.28 2.69
N LEU A 128 11.81 -2.98 3.83
CA LEU A 128 12.98 -2.97 4.70
C LEU A 128 14.19 -3.73 4.10
N GLY A 129 14.02 -4.36 2.94
CA GLY A 129 15.06 -5.13 2.25
C GLY A 129 15.26 -6.54 2.80
N GLU A 130 14.25 -7.07 3.48
CA GLU A 130 14.25 -8.39 4.09
C GLU A 130 13.23 -9.32 3.39
N GLY A 131 13.43 -10.64 3.47
CA GLY A 131 12.58 -11.64 2.81
C GLY A 131 13.12 -12.10 1.45
N GLU A 132 12.23 -12.51 0.54
CA GLU A 132 12.57 -13.08 -0.77
C GLU A 132 13.40 -12.07 -1.62
N PRO A 133 14.71 -12.34 -1.87
CA PRO A 133 15.62 -11.39 -2.50
C PRO A 133 15.22 -10.96 -3.93
N GLN A 134 14.42 -11.78 -4.62
CA GLN A 134 13.94 -11.46 -5.97
C GLN A 134 12.86 -10.37 -5.98
N LEU A 135 12.26 -10.05 -4.83
CA LEU A 135 11.21 -9.02 -4.70
C LEU A 135 11.59 -7.92 -3.70
N ALA A 136 12.37 -8.24 -2.68
CA ALA A 136 12.83 -7.27 -1.69
C ALA A 136 13.65 -6.12 -2.31
N LEU A 137 13.58 -4.96 -1.67
CA LEU A 137 14.39 -3.81 -2.03
C LEU A 137 15.86 -4.06 -1.67
N SER A 138 16.79 -3.62 -2.53
CA SER A 138 18.22 -3.75 -2.27
C SER A 138 18.97 -2.47 -2.69
N PRO A 139 19.56 -1.70 -1.75
CA PRO A 139 19.34 -1.81 -0.29
C PRO A 139 17.89 -1.45 0.08
N GLY A 140 17.39 -2.01 1.18
CA GLY A 140 16.11 -1.65 1.77
C GLY A 140 16.11 -0.28 2.45
N LEU A 141 14.92 0.19 2.87
CA LEU A 141 14.82 1.39 3.70
C LEU A 141 15.27 1.13 5.14
N PRO A 142 15.95 2.09 5.79
CA PRO A 142 16.23 2.01 7.21
C PRO A 142 14.93 2.13 8.02
N ALA A 143 14.86 1.40 9.14
CA ALA A 143 13.66 1.29 9.97
C ALA A 143 13.17 2.64 10.50
N GLU A 144 14.09 3.57 10.82
CA GLU A 144 13.75 4.91 11.29
C GLU A 144 13.00 5.77 10.26
N ARG A 145 13.02 5.39 8.98
CA ARG A 145 12.30 6.07 7.89
C ARG A 145 10.99 5.39 7.52
N VAL A 146 10.57 4.39 8.29
CA VAL A 146 9.30 3.70 8.10
C VAL A 146 8.37 4.00 9.28
N ILE A 147 7.22 4.58 8.95
CA ILE A 147 6.17 4.94 9.90
C ILE A 147 4.94 4.08 9.58
N VAL A 148 4.52 3.25 10.51
CA VAL A 148 3.31 2.41 10.38
C VAL A 148 2.13 3.08 11.05
N VAL A 149 1.00 3.18 10.35
CA VAL A 149 -0.21 3.86 10.83
C VAL A 149 -1.37 2.88 10.81
N GLY A 150 -1.99 2.66 11.97
CA GLY A 150 -3.24 1.90 12.10
C GLY A 150 -3.09 0.39 12.30
N ALA A 151 -1.88 -0.16 12.22
CA ALA A 151 -1.63 -1.60 12.37
C ALA A 151 -2.10 -2.10 13.75
N ARG A 152 -3.07 -3.02 13.72
CA ARG A 152 -3.79 -3.54 14.89
C ARG A 152 -4.21 -5.01 14.75
N VAL A 153 -4.02 -5.61 13.58
CA VAL A 153 -4.24 -7.03 13.32
C VAL A 153 -2.89 -7.64 12.95
N LEU A 154 -2.27 -8.34 13.89
CA LEU A 154 -0.94 -8.93 13.73
C LEU A 154 -0.83 -10.20 14.56
N ASP A 155 0.07 -11.09 14.16
CA ASP A 155 0.44 -12.27 14.95
C ASP A 155 1.81 -12.12 15.62
N ASP A 156 2.23 -13.16 16.35
CA ASP A 156 3.47 -13.17 17.12
C ASP A 156 4.72 -12.97 16.25
N ALA A 157 4.70 -13.39 14.98
CA ALA A 157 5.86 -13.27 14.09
C ALA A 157 6.12 -11.83 13.63
N GLU A 158 5.10 -10.98 13.70
CA GLU A 158 5.18 -9.58 13.28
C GLU A 158 5.43 -8.60 14.43
N GLN A 159 5.24 -9.02 15.69
CA GLN A 159 5.38 -8.15 16.86
C GLN A 159 6.78 -7.55 17.01
N GLU A 160 7.81 -8.39 16.97
CA GLU A 160 9.20 -7.96 17.16
C GLU A 160 9.66 -7.04 16.01
N PRO A 161 9.45 -7.39 14.73
CA PRO A 161 9.73 -6.50 13.60
C PRO A 161 9.01 -5.15 13.70
N LEU A 162 7.72 -5.17 14.03
CA LEU A 162 6.93 -3.96 14.16
C LEU A 162 7.40 -3.07 15.32
N SER A 163 7.94 -3.66 16.38
CA SER A 163 8.47 -2.93 17.55
C SER A 163 9.70 -2.08 17.24
N ARG A 164 10.37 -2.35 16.11
CA ARG A 164 11.54 -1.60 15.63
C ARG A 164 11.16 -0.37 14.81
N LEU A 165 9.89 -0.23 14.42
CA LEU A 165 9.40 0.84 13.55
C LEU A 165 8.72 1.94 14.36
N THR A 166 8.62 3.14 13.79
CA THR A 166 7.74 4.18 14.33
C THR A 166 6.29 3.78 14.09
N ARG A 167 5.45 3.82 15.13
CA ARG A 167 4.06 3.39 15.06
C ARG A 167 3.12 4.49 15.52
N LEU A 168 2.07 4.73 14.74
CA LEU A 168 0.94 5.57 15.10
C LEU A 168 -0.33 4.74 15.10
N SER A 169 -1.10 4.84 16.17
CA SER A 169 -2.42 4.24 16.27
C SER A 169 -3.46 5.09 15.53
N VAL A 170 -4.65 4.52 15.32
CA VAL A 170 -5.79 5.28 14.78
C VAL A 170 -6.15 6.48 15.67
N ALA A 171 -6.02 6.35 17.00
CA ALA A 171 -6.34 7.43 17.93
C ALA A 171 -5.38 8.62 17.79
N ASP A 172 -4.12 8.37 17.43
CA ASP A 172 -3.12 9.43 17.26
C ASP A 172 -3.49 10.37 16.09
N LEU A 173 -4.23 9.88 15.08
CA LEU A 173 -4.72 10.69 13.96
C LEU A 173 -5.71 11.80 14.36
N ALA A 174 -6.16 11.83 15.63
CA ALA A 174 -6.90 12.96 16.18
C ALA A 174 -6.05 14.23 16.26
N GLU A 175 -4.72 14.08 16.39
CA GLU A 175 -3.77 15.18 16.36
C GLU A 175 -3.38 15.47 14.89
N PRO A 176 -3.75 16.64 14.32
CA PRO A 176 -3.65 16.89 12.88
C PRO A 176 -2.23 16.76 12.30
N ASP A 177 -1.23 17.12 13.09
CA ASP A 177 0.18 17.19 12.67
C ASP A 177 0.97 15.91 13.00
N VAL A 178 0.38 14.91 13.66
CA VAL A 178 1.12 13.75 14.19
C VAL A 178 1.94 13.02 13.12
N LEU A 179 1.37 12.88 11.91
CA LEU A 179 2.03 12.21 10.80
C LEU A 179 3.17 13.06 10.26
N ALA A 180 2.98 14.38 10.21
CA ALA A 180 4.01 15.31 9.77
C ALA A 180 5.18 15.39 10.76
N ASP A 181 4.90 15.29 12.05
CA ASP A 181 5.91 15.25 13.10
C ASP A 181 6.70 13.94 13.08
N ALA A 182 6.03 12.80 12.87
CA ALA A 182 6.68 11.50 12.74
C ALA A 182 7.63 11.45 11.54
N VAL A 183 7.22 11.97 10.38
CA VAL A 183 8.08 12.04 9.18
C VAL A 183 9.21 13.06 9.37
N ALA A 184 8.97 14.19 10.02
CA ALA A 184 10.04 15.16 10.31
C ALA A 184 11.11 14.56 11.24
N ALA A 185 10.73 13.66 12.16
CA ALA A 185 11.66 12.98 13.04
C ALA A 185 12.54 11.93 12.34
N SER A 186 12.18 11.48 11.13
CA SER A 186 12.97 10.51 10.36
C SER A 186 14.07 11.12 9.49
N ASP A 187 14.26 12.45 9.54
CA ASP A 187 15.22 13.21 8.74
C ASP A 187 15.08 12.97 7.21
N ALA A 188 13.86 12.66 6.76
CA ALA A 188 13.55 12.46 5.35
C ALA A 188 13.16 13.78 4.69
N ALA A 189 13.59 13.99 3.44
CA ALA A 189 13.23 15.18 2.67
C ALA A 189 11.95 14.98 1.86
N ARG A 190 11.56 13.72 1.60
CA ARG A 190 10.37 13.35 0.82
C ARG A 190 9.67 12.16 1.46
N VAL A 191 8.39 11.98 1.13
CA VAL A 191 7.58 10.89 1.67
C VAL A 191 6.83 10.12 0.59
N TRP A 192 6.85 8.79 0.68
CA TRP A 192 5.92 7.91 -0.03
C TRP A 192 4.81 7.49 0.93
N ILE A 193 3.55 7.56 0.49
CA ILE A 193 2.40 7.16 1.31
C ILE A 193 1.76 5.91 0.70
N HIS A 194 1.85 4.80 1.40
CA HIS A 194 1.06 3.61 1.12
C HIS A 194 -0.22 3.62 1.94
N ILE A 195 -1.35 3.30 1.31
CA ILE A 195 -2.63 3.12 1.97
C ILE A 195 -3.24 1.80 1.49
N ASP A 196 -3.23 0.78 2.35
CA ASP A 196 -4.26 -0.26 2.27
C ASP A 196 -5.55 0.35 2.83
N VAL A 197 -6.62 0.30 2.05
CA VAL A 197 -7.91 0.85 2.46
C VAL A 197 -8.52 0.10 3.66
N ASP A 198 -8.03 -1.10 4.02
CA ASP A 198 -8.45 -1.81 5.24
C ASP A 198 -8.00 -1.12 6.55
N VAL A 199 -7.13 -0.11 6.47
CA VAL A 199 -6.80 0.77 7.59
C VAL A 199 -8.05 1.52 8.10
N LEU A 200 -9.02 1.73 7.22
CA LEU A 200 -10.28 2.39 7.52
C LEU A 200 -11.20 1.50 8.36
N ASP A 201 -12.09 2.13 9.13
CA ASP A 201 -13.09 1.38 9.87
C ASP A 201 -14.10 0.70 8.91
N PRO A 202 -14.62 -0.50 9.23
CA PRO A 202 -15.64 -1.15 8.41
C PRO A 202 -16.94 -0.34 8.26
N ALA A 203 -17.16 0.69 9.10
CA ALA A 203 -18.25 1.66 8.92
C ALA A 203 -18.00 2.67 7.79
N GLU A 204 -16.76 2.82 7.32
CA GLU A 204 -16.35 3.74 6.25
C GLU A 204 -16.16 3.03 4.91
N ILE A 205 -15.73 1.75 4.95
CA ILE A 205 -15.50 0.95 3.75
C ILE A 205 -15.83 -0.53 4.00
N ALA A 206 -16.56 -1.16 3.07
CA ALA A 206 -16.90 -2.59 3.16
C ALA A 206 -16.10 -3.46 2.17
N GLY A 207 -15.71 -2.91 1.03
CA GLY A 207 -15.04 -3.58 -0.08
C GLY A 207 -13.58 -3.89 0.20
N VAL A 208 -13.28 -4.71 1.20
CA VAL A 208 -11.94 -5.20 1.53
C VAL A 208 -11.93 -6.71 1.70
N SER A 209 -10.76 -7.34 1.57
CA SER A 209 -10.65 -8.80 1.76
C SER A 209 -10.77 -9.20 3.24
N THR A 210 -10.13 -8.43 4.13
CA THR A 210 -10.10 -8.69 5.57
C THR A 210 -10.38 -7.40 6.32
N ALA A 211 -11.63 -7.21 6.75
CA ALA A 211 -12.03 -6.02 7.49
C ALA A 211 -11.52 -6.07 8.94
N ALA A 212 -10.94 -4.96 9.42
CA ALA A 212 -10.44 -4.82 10.79
C ALA A 212 -11.20 -3.72 11.54
N PRO A 213 -11.91 -4.00 12.66
CA PRO A 213 -12.66 -2.99 13.40
C PRO A 213 -11.74 -1.97 14.07
N PHE A 214 -12.31 -0.85 14.51
CA PHE A 214 -11.60 0.25 15.19
C PHE A 214 -10.58 0.95 14.26
N GLY A 215 -10.97 1.07 12.99
CA GLY A 215 -10.15 1.71 11.96
C GLY A 215 -10.31 3.23 11.91
N ALA A 216 -9.54 3.86 11.04
CA ALA A 216 -9.61 5.30 10.85
C ALA A 216 -10.88 5.71 10.08
N SER A 217 -11.37 6.92 10.30
CA SER A 217 -12.28 7.53 9.34
C SER A 217 -11.48 8.00 8.11
N ALA A 218 -12.08 7.93 6.91
CA ALA A 218 -11.43 8.43 5.71
C ALA A 218 -11.17 9.95 5.80
N ALA A 219 -11.99 10.66 6.58
CA ALA A 219 -11.81 12.08 6.85
C ALA A 219 -10.57 12.38 7.70
N ALA A 220 -10.37 11.66 8.82
CA ALA A 220 -9.22 11.86 9.70
C ALA A 220 -7.91 11.52 9.00
N LEU A 221 -7.85 10.37 8.32
CA LEU A 221 -6.66 9.96 7.58
C LEU A 221 -6.31 10.95 6.47
N ALA A 222 -7.31 11.39 5.68
CA ALA A 222 -7.10 12.39 4.64
C ALA A 222 -6.66 13.76 5.20
N ALA A 223 -7.12 14.14 6.39
CA ALA A 223 -6.69 15.38 7.04
C ALA A 223 -5.22 15.31 7.47
N ALA A 224 -4.82 14.21 8.13
CA ALA A 224 -3.42 13.99 8.54
C ALA A 224 -2.47 13.95 7.33
N ILE A 225 -2.86 13.29 6.23
CA ILE A 225 -2.08 13.27 4.99
C ILE A 225 -1.92 14.68 4.39
N ARG A 226 -2.97 15.49 4.39
CA ARG A 226 -2.88 16.88 3.89
C ARG A 226 -1.97 17.75 4.76
N ALA A 227 -2.01 17.58 6.09
CA ALA A 227 -1.11 18.26 7.01
C ALA A 227 0.36 17.86 6.75
N LEU A 228 0.62 16.56 6.57
CA LEU A 228 1.93 16.04 6.16
C LEU A 228 2.42 16.70 4.85
N ARG A 229 1.59 16.70 3.80
CA ARG A 229 1.96 17.28 2.49
C ARG A 229 2.23 18.77 2.51
N ALA A 230 1.70 19.50 3.49
CA ALA A 230 2.01 20.92 3.66
C ALA A 230 3.45 21.15 4.17
N ARG A 231 4.10 20.12 4.73
CA ARG A 231 5.43 20.19 5.34
C ARG A 231 6.49 19.38 4.59
N VAL A 232 6.10 18.23 4.04
CA VAL A 232 7.01 17.28 3.38
C VAL A 232 6.51 16.98 1.97
N PRO A 233 7.33 17.22 0.93
CA PRO A 233 6.99 16.87 -0.45
C PRO A 233 6.68 15.37 -0.62
N LEU A 234 5.63 15.08 -1.38
CA LEU A 234 5.27 13.72 -1.74
C LEU A 234 6.18 13.22 -2.87
N ALA A 235 6.75 12.03 -2.73
CA ALA A 235 7.48 11.33 -3.79
C ALA A 235 6.55 10.48 -4.69
N GLY A 236 5.40 10.08 -4.14
CA GLY A 236 4.37 9.27 -4.77
C GLY A 236 3.47 8.65 -3.70
N ALA A 237 2.47 7.89 -4.13
CA ALA A 237 1.59 7.17 -3.22
C ALA A 237 1.03 5.90 -3.84
N THR A 238 0.51 5.01 -3.00
CA THR A 238 -0.24 3.82 -3.41
C THR A 238 -1.57 3.77 -2.67
N ILE A 239 -2.67 3.51 -3.37
CA ILE A 239 -3.96 3.11 -2.78
C ILE A 239 -4.22 1.65 -3.18
N SER A 240 -4.23 0.74 -2.21
CA SER A 240 -4.34 -0.72 -2.42
C SER A 240 -5.51 -1.31 -1.62
N GLY A 241 -5.79 -2.61 -1.81
CA GLY A 241 -6.67 -3.39 -0.94
C GLY A 241 -8.17 -3.30 -1.25
N PHE A 242 -8.59 -2.41 -2.16
CA PHE A 242 -10.00 -2.27 -2.53
C PHE A 242 -10.48 -3.45 -3.37
N ALA A 243 -11.41 -4.22 -2.80
CA ALA A 243 -11.97 -5.46 -3.34
C ALA A 243 -13.51 -5.50 -3.15
N PRO A 244 -14.28 -4.66 -3.88
CA PRO A 244 -15.73 -4.63 -3.77
C PRO A 244 -16.34 -5.94 -4.28
N ARG A 245 -17.36 -6.47 -3.59
CA ARG A 245 -17.99 -7.76 -3.99
C ARG A 245 -18.92 -7.61 -5.17
N THR A 246 -19.45 -6.40 -5.37
CA THR A 246 -20.36 -6.05 -6.45
C THR A 246 -20.07 -4.64 -6.94
N PRO A 247 -20.50 -4.26 -8.16
CA PRO A 247 -20.42 -2.87 -8.61
C PRO A 247 -21.16 -1.88 -7.71
N LEU A 248 -22.23 -2.31 -7.03
CA LEU A 248 -22.96 -1.45 -6.09
C LEU A 248 -22.14 -1.18 -4.83
N ASP A 249 -21.53 -2.22 -4.24
CA ASP A 249 -20.59 -2.08 -3.11
C ASP A 249 -19.49 -1.07 -3.48
N ALA A 250 -19.02 -1.13 -4.74
CA ALA A 250 -17.99 -0.19 -5.20
C ALA A 250 -18.47 1.27 -5.15
N VAL A 251 -19.69 1.55 -5.62
CA VAL A 251 -20.28 2.90 -5.59
C VAL A 251 -20.43 3.44 -4.18
N GLU A 252 -20.81 2.59 -3.22
CA GLU A 252 -20.97 2.97 -1.81
C GLU A 252 -19.64 3.38 -1.17
N ASP A 253 -18.55 2.68 -1.50
CA ASP A 253 -17.22 2.89 -0.92
C ASP A 253 -16.40 3.99 -1.63
N LEU A 254 -16.71 4.31 -2.88
CA LEU A 254 -15.93 5.27 -3.70
C LEU A 254 -15.77 6.65 -3.04
N GLY A 255 -16.76 7.10 -2.27
CA GLY A 255 -16.67 8.39 -1.57
C GLY A 255 -15.52 8.47 -0.57
N ALA A 256 -15.29 7.37 0.18
CA ALA A 256 -14.17 7.27 1.12
C ALA A 256 -12.83 7.18 0.37
N ILE A 257 -12.77 6.36 -0.68
CA ILE A 257 -11.55 6.13 -1.46
C ILE A 257 -11.11 7.38 -2.21
N LEU A 258 -12.03 8.06 -2.92
CA LEU A 258 -11.72 9.27 -3.67
C LEU A 258 -11.28 10.42 -2.74
N ARG A 259 -11.73 10.42 -1.48
CA ARG A 259 -11.21 11.36 -0.47
C ARG A 259 -9.74 11.11 -0.16
N LEU A 260 -9.31 9.85 -0.07
CA LEU A 260 -7.92 9.47 0.11
C LEU A 260 -7.08 9.75 -1.14
N VAL A 261 -7.60 9.41 -2.33
CA VAL A 261 -6.97 9.77 -3.61
C VAL A 261 -6.72 11.28 -3.68
N GLY A 262 -7.73 12.10 -3.36
CA GLY A 262 -7.58 13.56 -3.33
C GLY A 262 -6.68 14.08 -2.19
N ALA A 263 -6.34 13.25 -1.20
CA ALA A 263 -5.37 13.60 -0.16
C ALA A 263 -3.93 13.37 -0.63
N VAL A 264 -3.69 12.45 -1.57
CA VAL A 264 -2.35 12.15 -2.10
C VAL A 264 -2.09 12.70 -3.51
N ALA A 265 -3.12 13.12 -4.25
CA ALA A 265 -3.01 13.70 -5.59
C ALA A 265 -2.81 15.23 -5.63
#